data_AF-A0A7K2NKY9-F1
#
_entry.id   AF-A0A7K2NKY9-F1
#
_cell.length_a   1.000
_cell.length_b   1.000
_cell.length_c   1.000
_cell.angle_alpha   90.00
_cell.angle_beta   90.00
_cell.angle_gamma   90.00
#
_symmetry.space_group_name_H-M   'P 1'
#
loop_
_entity.id
_entity.type
_entity.pdbx_description
1 polymer ?
#
loop_
_entity_poly.entity_id
_entity_poly.type
_entity_poly.pdbx_seq_one_letter_code
_entity_poly.pdbx_strand_id
1 'polypeptide(L)'
;MAEFSAPFTGSPITTQLQWSRMVRRGILDGVHADDSSSTALKVTASGTTTVTVTPGSATVNGFFYNLDAAKNLDVVANAGGAARIDYVVLRADQAAKKVTAEYKTGGTTAPTLTQDEEGVWEIPIAQCTVGAGSSVVTAANVVDKRYLASRPPIPSIPGARRPSIKNGLLVEDGKLYYGDGAQWRWVATAGVEDSTYTPAWTVNNGATTINWGSGSINYGRYQAIGKRVDVTIHLQPTGNPPAYTDPIEVSLPPGLPTTAAHRSLLVWKFTSEDGSASGGAVVYPTISTTRIARLQYPVSNGNTPTARPDVQNLLTNFPYNIRSGDVLTIDGSYWLA
;
A
#
# COMPACT_ATOMS: atom_id res chain seq x y z
N MET A 1 -27.64 -24.33 -20.98
CA MET A 1 -26.95 -23.59 -19.91
C MET A 1 -28.04 -23.19 -18.92
N ALA A 2 -27.87 -23.47 -17.62
CA ALA A 2 -28.86 -23.08 -16.61
C ALA A 2 -28.34 -21.86 -15.87
N GLU A 3 -29.08 -20.76 -15.93
CA GLU A 3 -28.81 -19.54 -15.18
C GLU A 3 -29.52 -19.60 -13.82
N PHE A 4 -28.87 -19.11 -12.78
CA PHE A 4 -29.46 -19.06 -11.43
C PHE A 4 -29.29 -17.66 -10.83
N SER A 5 -30.40 -17.13 -10.32
CA SER A 5 -30.48 -15.80 -9.72
C SER A 5 -31.24 -15.90 -8.39
N ALA A 6 -30.61 -15.48 -7.30
CA ALA A 6 -31.16 -15.51 -5.94
C ALA A 6 -30.40 -14.52 -5.04
N PRO A 7 -31.01 -14.04 -3.94
CA PRO A 7 -32.36 -14.35 -3.47
C PRO A 7 -33.43 -13.43 -4.09
N PHE A 8 -34.46 -14.03 -4.69
CA PHE A 8 -35.71 -13.35 -5.07
C PHE A 8 -36.90 -14.08 -4.47
N THR A 9 -38.04 -13.39 -4.33
CA THR A 9 -39.31 -14.07 -4.05
C THR A 9 -39.56 -15.12 -5.13
N GLY A 10 -39.73 -16.38 -4.74
CA GLY A 10 -39.87 -17.52 -5.67
C GLY A 10 -38.56 -18.13 -6.19
N SER A 11 -37.40 -17.53 -5.91
CA SER A 11 -36.06 -18.08 -6.20
C SER A 11 -35.12 -17.87 -5.00
N PRO A 12 -35.37 -18.53 -3.86
CA PRO A 12 -34.53 -18.37 -2.68
C PRO A 12 -33.22 -19.14 -2.82
N ILE A 13 -32.25 -18.83 -1.95
CA ILE A 13 -31.09 -19.69 -1.71
C ILE A 13 -31.56 -20.92 -0.96
N THR A 14 -31.47 -22.10 -1.57
CA THR A 14 -32.00 -23.36 -1.01
C THR A 14 -30.93 -24.38 -0.68
N THR A 15 -29.70 -24.21 -1.19
CA THR A 15 -28.59 -25.12 -0.90
C THR A 15 -27.51 -24.48 -0.06
N GLN A 16 -26.85 -25.32 0.74
CA GLN A 16 -25.66 -24.93 1.51
C GLN A 16 -24.54 -24.39 0.63
N LEU A 17 -24.39 -24.91 -0.60
CA LEU A 17 -23.39 -24.46 -1.56
C LEU A 17 -23.70 -23.06 -2.11
N GLN A 18 -24.97 -22.78 -2.45
CA GLN A 18 -25.40 -21.44 -2.86
C GLN A 18 -25.18 -20.42 -1.74
N TRP A 19 -25.52 -20.77 -0.50
CA TRP A 19 -25.26 -19.94 0.67
C TRP A 19 -23.75 -19.70 0.87
N SER A 20 -22.97 -20.77 0.89
CA SER A 20 -21.51 -20.72 1.06
C SER A 20 -20.84 -19.84 0.01
N ARG A 21 -21.22 -19.98 -1.27
CA ARG A 21 -20.71 -19.14 -2.38
C ARG A 21 -21.05 -17.67 -2.18
N MET A 22 -22.26 -17.37 -1.69
CA MET A 22 -22.67 -16.00 -1.38
C MET A 22 -21.84 -15.41 -0.23
N VAL A 23 -21.73 -16.13 0.89
CA VAL A 23 -21.05 -15.65 2.10
C VAL A 23 -19.56 -15.40 1.88
N ARG A 24 -18.88 -16.29 1.16
CA ARG A 24 -17.44 -16.17 0.90
C ARG A 24 -17.03 -14.95 0.09
N ARG A 25 -17.98 -14.24 -0.53
CA ARG A 25 -17.70 -12.94 -1.19
C ARG A 25 -17.43 -11.81 -0.20
N GLY A 26 -17.93 -11.92 1.03
CA GLY A 26 -17.78 -10.89 2.07
C GLY A 26 -17.07 -11.35 3.35
N ILE A 27 -17.00 -12.66 3.59
CA ILE A 27 -16.37 -13.23 4.80
C ILE A 27 -15.25 -14.18 4.38
N LEU A 28 -14.04 -13.87 4.83
CA LEU A 28 -12.86 -14.71 4.61
C LEU A 28 -12.89 -15.94 5.53
N ASP A 29 -12.22 -17.00 5.09
CA ASP A 29 -11.94 -18.14 5.96
C ASP A 29 -10.95 -17.73 7.05
N GLY A 30 -11.23 -18.12 8.29
CA GLY A 30 -10.36 -17.85 9.42
C GLY A 30 -11.07 -17.76 10.76
N VAL A 31 -10.27 -17.73 11.80
CA VAL A 31 -10.66 -17.51 13.19
C VAL A 31 -11.12 -16.06 13.36
N HIS A 32 -12.27 -15.86 13.99
CA HIS A 32 -12.80 -14.53 14.27
C HIS A 32 -12.00 -13.87 15.39
N ALA A 33 -10.96 -13.15 15.00
CA ALA A 33 -10.13 -12.36 15.90
C ALA A 33 -9.51 -11.20 15.14
N ASP A 34 -9.39 -10.07 15.83
CA ASP A 34 -8.80 -8.85 15.28
C ASP A 34 -7.29 -8.80 15.52
N ASP A 35 -6.72 -9.64 16.38
CA ASP A 35 -5.31 -9.59 16.79
C ASP A 35 -4.71 -10.96 17.09
N SER A 36 -3.42 -11.13 16.80
CA SER A 36 -2.68 -12.38 17.01
C SER A 36 -2.56 -12.80 18.47
N SER A 37 -2.65 -11.86 19.42
CA SER A 37 -2.68 -12.17 20.85
C SER A 37 -3.98 -12.83 21.29
N SER A 38 -5.04 -12.78 20.47
CA SER A 38 -6.28 -13.48 20.74
C SER A 38 -6.02 -14.97 20.96
N THR A 39 -6.60 -15.52 22.01
CA THR A 39 -6.55 -16.95 22.31
C THR A 39 -7.67 -17.72 21.65
N ALA A 40 -8.56 -17.10 20.86
CA ALA A 40 -9.67 -17.79 20.19
C ALA A 40 -9.17 -18.92 19.29
N LEU A 41 -9.69 -20.14 19.48
CA LEU A 41 -9.32 -21.35 18.71
C LEU A 41 -7.81 -21.62 18.64
N LYS A 42 -7.05 -21.09 19.60
CA LYS A 42 -5.61 -21.33 19.69
C LYS A 42 -5.38 -22.75 20.19
N VAL A 43 -4.44 -23.44 19.57
CA VAL A 43 -4.03 -24.78 20.00
C VAL A 43 -2.89 -24.67 21.01
N THR A 44 -3.01 -25.38 22.12
CA THR A 44 -1.96 -25.50 23.14
C THR A 44 -1.67 -26.98 23.39
N ALA A 45 -0.45 -27.26 23.87
CA ALA A 45 -0.03 -28.60 24.23
C ALA A 45 0.89 -28.54 25.45
N SER A 46 0.83 -29.56 26.29
CA SER A 46 1.53 -29.60 27.58
C SER A 46 2.39 -30.85 27.77
N GLY A 47 2.72 -31.56 26.68
CA GLY A 47 3.43 -32.85 26.74
C GLY A 47 2.52 -34.02 27.08
N THR A 48 1.22 -33.88 26.91
CA THR A 48 0.21 -34.93 27.03
C THR A 48 -0.06 -35.60 25.69
N THR A 49 -0.81 -36.71 25.70
CA THR A 49 -1.27 -37.41 24.49
C THR A 49 -2.39 -36.69 23.75
N THR A 50 -2.62 -35.42 24.08
CA THR A 50 -3.67 -34.57 23.52
C THR A 50 -3.14 -33.17 23.29
N VAL A 51 -3.73 -32.48 22.33
CA VAL A 51 -3.62 -31.02 22.17
C VAL A 51 -4.98 -30.39 22.46
N THR A 52 -4.99 -29.21 23.07
CA THR A 52 -6.21 -28.51 23.46
C THR A 52 -6.47 -27.34 22.53
N VAL A 53 -7.66 -27.29 21.95
CA VAL A 53 -8.18 -26.13 21.22
C VAL A 53 -9.02 -25.30 22.19
N THR A 54 -8.66 -24.04 22.40
CA THR A 54 -9.41 -23.11 23.26
C THR A 54 -10.74 -22.70 22.61
N PRO A 55 -11.73 -22.25 23.40
CA PRO A 55 -12.99 -21.71 22.87
C PRO A 55 -12.79 -20.56 21.87
N GLY A 56 -13.73 -20.41 20.94
CA GLY A 56 -13.74 -19.35 19.93
C GLY A 56 -14.59 -19.69 18.70
N SER A 57 -14.64 -18.78 17.74
CA SER A 57 -15.41 -18.96 16.51
C SER A 57 -14.57 -18.74 15.26
N ALA A 58 -15.04 -19.29 14.14
CA ALA A 58 -14.40 -19.16 12.84
C ALA A 58 -15.41 -19.24 11.71
N THR A 59 -14.96 -18.83 10.52
CA THR A 59 -15.62 -19.16 9.25
C THR A 59 -14.72 -20.11 8.45
N VAL A 60 -15.30 -21.18 7.91
CA VAL A 60 -14.61 -22.15 7.07
C VAL A 60 -15.49 -22.47 5.86
N ASN A 61 -15.00 -22.15 4.67
CA ASN A 61 -15.72 -22.28 3.41
C ASN A 61 -17.12 -21.62 3.44
N GLY A 62 -17.25 -20.45 4.08
CA GLY A 62 -18.54 -19.76 4.27
C GLY A 62 -19.48 -20.36 5.32
N PHE A 63 -19.06 -21.40 6.04
CA PHE A 63 -19.79 -22.00 7.15
C PHE A 63 -19.26 -21.51 8.49
N PHE A 64 -20.17 -21.31 9.46
CA PHE A 64 -19.82 -20.86 10.80
C PHE A 64 -19.41 -22.03 11.70
N TYR A 65 -18.36 -21.82 12.48
CA TYR A 65 -17.91 -22.71 13.54
C TYR A 65 -17.90 -21.95 14.86
N ASN A 66 -18.40 -22.58 15.92
CA ASN A 66 -18.29 -22.09 17.28
C ASN A 66 -17.90 -23.24 18.20
N LEU A 67 -16.88 -23.00 19.02
CA LEU A 67 -16.45 -23.86 20.10
C LEU A 67 -16.63 -23.10 21.40
N ASP A 68 -17.57 -23.55 22.24
CA ASP A 68 -17.94 -22.90 23.50
C ASP A 68 -17.11 -23.37 24.70
N ALA A 69 -16.53 -24.56 24.63
CA ALA A 69 -15.65 -25.13 25.64
C ALA A 69 -14.37 -25.70 25.01
N ALA A 70 -13.29 -25.78 25.79
CA ALA A 70 -12.03 -26.30 25.29
C ALA A 70 -12.18 -27.75 24.75
N LYS A 71 -11.64 -28.02 23.57
CA LYS A 71 -11.70 -29.33 22.92
C LYS A 71 -10.32 -29.99 22.93
N ASN A 72 -10.23 -31.17 23.52
CA ASN A 72 -9.03 -31.99 23.45
C ASN A 72 -9.08 -32.87 22.19
N LEU A 73 -7.97 -32.90 21.46
CA LEU A 73 -7.79 -33.74 20.27
C LEU A 73 -6.63 -34.69 20.52
N ASP A 74 -6.86 -35.97 20.29
CA ASP A 74 -5.86 -37.01 20.54
C ASP A 74 -4.69 -36.90 19.55
N VAL A 75 -3.48 -36.97 20.08
CA VAL A 75 -2.25 -37.06 19.31
C VAL A 75 -2.05 -38.52 18.95
N VAL A 76 -2.05 -38.83 17.65
CA VAL A 76 -1.75 -40.18 17.18
C VAL A 76 -0.26 -40.49 17.42
N ALA A 77 0.06 -41.63 18.02
CA ALA A 77 1.45 -42.02 18.25
C ALA A 77 2.27 -42.07 16.95
N ASN A 78 3.50 -41.58 16.99
CA ASN A 78 4.46 -41.68 15.90
C ASN A 78 5.41 -42.86 16.16
N ALA A 79 5.09 -44.01 15.57
CA ALA A 79 5.95 -45.20 15.64
C ALA A 79 7.16 -45.14 14.66
N GLY A 80 7.29 -44.07 13.87
CA GLY A 80 8.35 -43.91 12.88
C GLY A 80 9.68 -43.45 13.49
N GLY A 81 10.76 -43.63 12.73
CA GLY A 81 12.12 -43.22 13.11
C GLY A 81 12.45 -41.74 12.90
N ALA A 82 11.54 -40.96 12.32
CA ALA A 82 11.70 -39.52 12.10
C ALA A 82 10.54 -38.74 12.72
N ALA A 83 10.77 -37.44 12.98
CA ALA A 83 9.70 -36.55 13.43
C ALA A 83 8.60 -36.43 12.37
N ARG A 84 7.35 -36.39 12.82
CA ARG A 84 6.15 -36.24 11.98
C ARG A 84 5.55 -34.85 12.18
N ILE A 85 5.18 -34.21 11.07
CA ILE A 85 4.52 -32.91 11.08
C ILE A 85 3.03 -33.12 10.84
N ASP A 86 2.23 -32.81 11.86
CA ASP A 86 0.78 -32.93 11.86
C ASP A 86 0.13 -31.55 11.84
N TYR A 87 -1.16 -31.48 11.50
CA TYR A 87 -1.98 -30.28 11.65
C TYR A 87 -3.13 -30.50 12.60
N VAL A 88 -3.51 -29.43 13.31
CA VAL A 88 -4.88 -29.25 13.77
C VAL A 88 -5.58 -28.37 12.76
N VAL A 89 -6.70 -28.84 12.24
CA VAL A 89 -7.49 -28.17 11.19
C VAL A 89 -8.89 -27.86 11.67
N LEU A 90 -9.51 -26.85 11.10
CA LEU A 90 -10.97 -26.76 11.04
C LEU A 90 -11.43 -27.33 9.71
N ARG A 91 -12.29 -28.35 9.75
CA ARG A 91 -12.83 -29.05 8.59
C ARG A 91 -14.31 -28.72 8.44
N ALA A 92 -14.67 -28.05 7.35
CA ALA A 92 -16.05 -28.01 6.88
C ALA A 92 -16.32 -29.27 6.06
N ASP A 93 -17.30 -30.06 6.49
CA ASP A 93 -17.77 -31.24 5.77
C ASP A 93 -19.25 -31.03 5.41
N GLN A 94 -19.48 -30.86 4.12
CA GLN A 94 -20.79 -30.59 3.56
C GLN A 94 -21.72 -31.81 3.52
N ALA A 95 -21.17 -33.03 3.47
CA ALA A 95 -21.96 -34.24 3.58
C ALA A 95 -22.41 -34.45 5.03
N ALA A 96 -21.50 -34.21 5.99
CA ALA A 96 -21.78 -34.30 7.42
C ALA A 96 -22.48 -33.06 8.00
N LYS A 97 -22.61 -31.98 7.21
CA LYS A 97 -23.29 -30.71 7.56
C LYS A 97 -22.74 -30.05 8.82
N LYS A 98 -21.42 -30.07 9.00
CA LYS A 98 -20.78 -29.52 10.19
C LYS A 98 -19.38 -28.98 9.89
N VAL A 99 -18.94 -28.05 10.72
CA VAL A 99 -17.53 -27.67 10.83
C VAL A 99 -16.97 -28.24 12.12
N THR A 100 -15.83 -28.92 12.07
CA THR A 100 -15.20 -29.58 13.21
C THR A 100 -13.71 -29.25 13.31
N ALA A 101 -13.21 -29.01 14.53
CA ALA A 101 -11.78 -29.03 14.80
C ALA A 101 -11.28 -30.49 14.85
N GLU A 102 -10.24 -30.82 14.09
CA GLU A 102 -9.74 -32.20 13.94
C GLU A 102 -8.20 -32.25 13.93
N TYR A 103 -7.66 -33.36 14.44
CA TYR A 103 -6.24 -33.67 14.33
C TYR A 103 -6.00 -34.43 13.02
N LYS A 104 -5.10 -33.91 12.20
CA LYS A 104 -4.77 -34.46 10.89
C LYS A 104 -3.29 -34.86 10.88
N THR A 105 -3.04 -36.16 10.81
CA THR A 105 -1.68 -36.70 10.76
C THR A 105 -1.03 -36.43 9.40
N GLY A 106 0.26 -36.14 9.41
CA GLY A 106 1.08 -35.99 8.21
C GLY A 106 2.21 -37.01 8.15
N GLY A 107 3.36 -36.57 7.66
CA GLY A 107 4.56 -37.38 7.49
C GLY A 107 5.80 -36.59 7.88
N THR A 108 6.91 -36.77 7.17
CA THR A 108 8.10 -35.89 7.29
C THR A 108 7.79 -34.45 6.87
N THR A 109 6.70 -34.25 6.14
CA THR A 109 6.13 -32.94 5.79
C THR A 109 4.70 -32.83 6.32
N ALA A 110 4.21 -31.61 6.45
CA ALA A 110 2.82 -31.35 6.85
C ALA A 110 1.83 -31.99 5.85
N PRO A 111 0.65 -32.43 6.32
CA PRO A 111 -0.36 -33.02 5.44
C PRO A 111 -0.98 -31.96 4.52
N THR A 112 -1.40 -32.38 3.32
CA THR A 112 -2.16 -31.52 2.41
C THR A 112 -3.55 -31.23 2.97
N LEU A 113 -3.97 -29.97 2.90
CA LEU A 113 -5.32 -29.56 3.26
C LEU A 113 -6.27 -29.84 2.10
N THR A 114 -7.43 -30.44 2.39
CA THR A 114 -8.47 -30.63 1.38
C THR A 114 -9.17 -29.30 1.12
N GLN A 115 -9.28 -28.90 -0.14
CA GLN A 115 -9.92 -27.65 -0.57
C GLN A 115 -10.97 -27.94 -1.66
N ASP A 116 -11.89 -28.85 -1.35
CA ASP A 116 -13.04 -29.14 -2.22
C ASP A 116 -14.22 -28.25 -1.83
N GLU A 117 -14.60 -27.36 -2.75
CA GLU A 117 -15.67 -26.38 -2.52
C GLU A 117 -17.02 -27.05 -2.23
N GLU A 118 -17.33 -28.18 -2.85
CA GLU A 118 -18.65 -28.84 -2.76
C GLU A 118 -18.64 -30.01 -1.76
N GLY A 119 -17.45 -30.44 -1.35
CA GLY A 119 -17.22 -31.50 -0.37
C GLY A 119 -16.53 -31.00 0.90
N VAL A 120 -15.32 -31.50 1.14
CA VAL A 120 -14.54 -31.22 2.34
C VAL A 120 -13.58 -30.06 2.12
N TRP A 121 -13.64 -29.07 3.00
CA TRP A 121 -12.75 -27.91 2.99
C TRP A 121 -12.07 -27.74 4.34
N GLU A 122 -10.75 -27.57 4.34
CA GLU A 122 -9.94 -27.51 5.55
C GLU A 122 -9.08 -26.24 5.58
N ILE A 123 -9.00 -25.61 6.75
CA ILE A 123 -8.01 -24.58 7.06
C ILE A 123 -7.18 -25.00 8.28
N PRO A 124 -5.88 -24.67 8.34
CA PRO A 124 -5.05 -25.02 9.49
C PRO A 124 -5.28 -24.00 10.63
N ILE A 125 -5.18 -24.47 11.87
CA ILE A 125 -5.11 -23.60 13.06
C ILE A 125 -3.84 -23.82 13.87
N ALA A 126 -3.21 -25.00 13.76
CA ALA A 126 -1.86 -25.21 14.29
C ALA A 126 -1.12 -26.32 13.55
N GLN A 127 0.21 -26.26 13.60
CA GLN A 127 1.11 -27.34 13.25
C GLN A 127 1.67 -27.97 14.52
N CYS A 128 1.67 -29.29 14.59
CA CYS A 128 2.21 -30.06 15.71
C CYS A 128 3.34 -30.95 15.23
N THR A 129 4.51 -30.85 15.87
CA THR A 129 5.63 -31.75 15.60
C THR A 129 5.63 -32.88 16.62
N VAL A 130 5.40 -34.11 16.16
CA VAL A 130 5.45 -35.32 16.97
C VAL A 130 6.81 -36.00 16.77
N GLY A 131 7.62 -36.08 17.82
CA GLY A 131 8.94 -36.70 17.74
C GLY A 131 8.89 -38.18 17.34
N ALA A 132 10.01 -38.71 16.85
CA ALA A 132 10.15 -40.15 16.57
C ALA A 132 9.88 -40.97 17.85
N GLY A 133 9.08 -42.03 17.77
CA GLY A 133 8.68 -42.85 18.92
C GLY A 133 7.81 -42.14 19.96
N SER A 134 7.31 -40.92 19.70
CA SER A 134 6.55 -40.13 20.65
C SER A 134 5.04 -40.22 20.42
N SER A 135 4.26 -40.07 21.48
CA SER A 135 2.80 -39.94 21.46
C SER A 135 2.32 -38.61 22.03
N VAL A 136 3.22 -37.67 22.26
CA VAL A 136 2.91 -36.40 22.93
C VAL A 136 3.43 -35.21 22.14
N VAL A 137 2.77 -34.06 22.31
CA VAL A 137 3.21 -32.78 21.75
C VAL A 137 3.47 -31.82 22.92
N THR A 138 4.64 -31.20 22.94
CA THR A 138 4.98 -30.15 23.93
C THR A 138 4.61 -28.78 23.38
N ALA A 139 4.51 -27.76 24.24
CA ALA A 139 4.23 -26.38 23.82
C ALA A 139 5.22 -25.87 22.76
N ALA A 140 6.50 -26.23 22.87
CA ALA A 140 7.55 -25.84 21.91
C ALA A 140 7.38 -26.46 20.53
N ASN A 141 6.63 -27.57 20.43
CA ASN A 141 6.38 -28.29 19.19
C ASN A 141 5.04 -27.87 18.52
N VAL A 142 4.38 -26.84 19.05
CA VAL A 142 3.17 -26.25 18.44
C VAL A 142 3.54 -24.93 17.76
N VAL A 143 3.22 -24.83 16.47
CA VAL A 143 3.32 -23.59 15.70
C VAL A 143 1.92 -23.11 15.37
N ASP A 144 1.61 -21.86 15.70
CA ASP A 144 0.32 -21.24 15.36
C ASP A 144 0.21 -21.07 13.83
N LYS A 145 -0.92 -21.53 13.27
CA LYS A 145 -1.20 -21.47 11.83
C LYS A 145 -2.55 -20.83 11.54
N ARG A 146 -3.20 -20.21 12.53
CA ARG A 146 -4.52 -19.60 12.37
C ARG A 146 -4.50 -18.51 11.29
N TYR A 147 -5.39 -18.64 10.31
CA TYR A 147 -5.81 -17.49 9.51
C TYR A 147 -6.76 -16.67 10.38
N LEU A 148 -6.55 -15.35 10.46
CA LEU A 148 -7.48 -14.48 11.16
C LEU A 148 -8.45 -13.86 10.15
N ALA A 149 -9.73 -13.94 10.46
CA ALA A 149 -10.80 -13.28 9.73
C ALA A 149 -11.36 -12.17 10.61
N SER A 150 -11.03 -10.93 10.25
CA SER A 150 -11.51 -9.73 10.92
C SER A 150 -12.62 -9.07 10.09
N ARG A 151 -13.07 -7.91 10.57
CA ARG A 151 -14.14 -7.09 10.02
C ARG A 151 -13.65 -6.43 8.71
N PRO A 152 -14.54 -6.20 7.73
CA PRO A 152 -14.19 -5.44 6.54
C PRO A 152 -13.83 -3.98 6.90
N PRO A 153 -13.19 -3.23 5.99
CA PRO A 153 -12.99 -1.79 6.15
C PRO A 153 -14.29 -1.07 6.48
N ILE A 154 -14.26 -0.20 7.49
CA ILE A 154 -15.44 0.47 8.04
C ILE A 154 -15.59 1.83 7.35
N PRO A 155 -16.61 2.05 6.51
CA PRO A 155 -16.93 3.39 6.03
C PRO A 155 -17.44 4.26 7.20
N SER A 156 -17.03 5.52 7.22
CA SER A 156 -17.44 6.48 8.26
C SER A 156 -17.57 7.90 7.69
N ILE A 157 -18.26 8.76 8.44
CA ILE A 157 -18.41 10.19 8.15
C ILE A 157 -17.59 11.01 9.16
N PRO A 158 -17.01 12.15 8.77
CA PRO A 158 -16.27 13.00 9.69
C PRO A 158 -17.11 13.39 10.92
N GLY A 159 -16.51 13.27 12.10
CA GLY A 159 -17.14 13.63 13.37
C GLY A 159 -18.04 12.55 14.00
N ALA A 160 -18.34 11.44 13.30
CA ALA A 160 -19.13 10.33 13.83
C ALA A 160 -18.41 8.97 13.72
N ARG A 161 -17.11 8.95 13.99
CA ARG A 161 -16.32 7.71 14.00
C ARG A 161 -16.78 6.80 15.14
N ARG A 162 -16.87 5.51 14.85
CA ARG A 162 -16.99 4.48 15.90
C ARG A 162 -15.74 4.52 16.80
N PRO A 163 -15.79 3.97 18.02
CA PRO A 163 -14.57 3.74 18.80
C PRO A 163 -13.52 2.97 17.99
N SER A 164 -12.25 3.27 18.22
CA SER A 164 -11.15 2.59 17.53
C SER A 164 -11.13 1.10 17.83
N ILE A 165 -10.92 0.28 16.80
CA ILE A 165 -10.79 -1.17 16.92
C ILE A 165 -9.36 -1.51 16.52
N LYS A 166 -8.65 -2.26 17.36
CA LYS A 166 -7.26 -2.66 17.09
C LYS A 166 -7.18 -3.42 15.76
N ASN A 167 -6.23 -3.06 14.92
CA ASN A 167 -6.00 -3.61 13.58
C ASN A 167 -7.17 -3.39 12.59
N GLY A 168 -8.18 -2.59 12.97
CA GLY A 168 -9.28 -2.23 12.09
C GLY A 168 -8.88 -1.19 11.05
N LEU A 169 -9.51 -1.23 9.88
CA LEU A 169 -9.39 -0.20 8.85
C LEU A 169 -10.68 0.63 8.80
N LEU A 170 -10.53 1.94 8.68
CA LEU A 170 -11.64 2.88 8.51
C LEU A 170 -11.40 3.76 7.28
N VAL A 171 -12.43 3.93 6.47
CA VAL A 171 -12.41 4.80 5.29
C VAL A 171 -13.40 5.95 5.51
N GLU A 172 -12.93 7.18 5.36
CA GLU A 172 -13.72 8.39 5.59
C GLU A 172 -13.23 9.49 4.65
N ASP A 173 -14.10 10.01 3.78
CA ASP A 173 -13.81 11.10 2.82
C ASP A 173 -12.50 10.92 2.04
N GLY A 174 -12.30 9.73 1.47
CA GLY A 174 -11.09 9.39 0.71
C GLY A 174 -9.83 9.24 1.57
N LYS A 175 -9.94 9.24 2.90
CA LYS A 175 -8.84 8.96 3.83
C LYS A 175 -8.94 7.55 4.38
N LEU A 176 -7.78 6.94 4.58
CA LEU A 176 -7.63 5.65 5.24
C LEU A 176 -7.08 5.88 6.65
N TYR A 177 -7.71 5.23 7.63
CA TYR A 177 -7.29 5.22 9.01
C TYR A 177 -7.08 3.79 9.50
N TYR A 178 -6.13 3.66 10.41
CA TYR A 178 -5.83 2.43 11.13
C TYR A 178 -6.21 2.58 12.61
N GLY A 179 -6.94 1.61 13.14
CA GLY A 179 -7.30 1.59 14.55
C GLY A 179 -6.22 0.94 15.40
N ASP A 180 -5.66 1.68 16.36
CA ASP A 180 -4.73 1.13 17.36
C ASP A 180 -5.43 0.58 18.61
N GLY A 181 -6.77 0.62 18.65
CA GLY A 181 -7.61 0.24 19.79
C GLY A 181 -7.93 1.38 20.75
N ALA A 182 -7.23 2.52 20.66
CA ALA A 182 -7.52 3.72 21.42
C ALA A 182 -7.99 4.87 20.52
N GLN A 183 -7.35 5.06 19.37
CA GLN A 183 -7.61 6.13 18.41
C GLN A 183 -7.59 5.61 16.97
N TRP A 184 -8.28 6.34 16.09
CA TRP A 184 -8.13 6.17 14.65
C TRP A 184 -6.94 7.01 14.17
N ARG A 185 -5.87 6.34 13.75
CA ARG A 185 -4.65 6.97 13.23
C ARG A 185 -4.79 7.16 11.73
N TRP A 186 -4.54 8.37 11.24
CA TRP A 186 -4.48 8.62 9.80
C TRP A 186 -3.30 7.84 9.20
N VAL A 187 -3.54 7.19 8.06
CA VAL A 187 -2.54 6.45 7.30
C VAL A 187 -2.28 7.10 5.96
N ALA A 188 -3.36 7.40 5.22
CA ALA A 188 -3.26 7.95 3.88
C ALA A 188 -4.50 8.76 3.50
N THR A 189 -4.36 9.55 2.46
CA THR A 189 -5.46 10.22 1.74
C THR A 189 -5.33 9.85 0.28
N ALA A 190 -6.46 9.70 -0.42
CA ALA A 190 -6.49 9.52 -1.86
C ALA A 190 -5.69 10.63 -2.54
N GLY A 191 -4.81 10.24 -3.45
CA GLY A 191 -3.91 11.13 -4.16
C GLY A 191 -4.15 11.10 -5.68
N VAL A 192 -3.32 11.83 -6.40
CA VAL A 192 -3.10 11.65 -7.84
C VAL A 192 -2.01 10.60 -7.99
N GLU A 193 -2.35 9.44 -8.58
CA GLU A 193 -1.47 8.26 -8.65
C GLU A 193 -0.23 8.52 -9.49
N ASP A 194 -0.39 8.89 -10.76
CA ASP A 194 0.69 9.25 -11.67
C ASP A 194 0.05 9.94 -12.87
N SER A 195 0.41 11.19 -13.10
CA SER A 195 -0.19 11.99 -14.15
C SER A 195 0.86 12.84 -14.85
N THR A 196 0.53 13.25 -16.06
CA THR A 196 1.39 14.08 -16.89
C THR A 196 0.72 15.39 -17.22
N TYR A 197 1.52 16.43 -17.41
CA TYR A 197 1.09 17.72 -17.93
C TYR A 197 2.14 18.27 -18.88
N THR A 198 1.78 19.26 -19.69
CA THR A 198 2.73 20.00 -20.53
C THR A 198 3.17 21.27 -19.78
N PRO A 199 4.43 21.36 -19.33
CA PRO A 199 4.93 22.54 -18.64
C PRO A 199 4.95 23.77 -19.55
N ALA A 200 4.42 24.89 -19.08
CA ALA A 200 4.56 26.18 -19.73
C ALA A 200 5.84 26.86 -19.25
N TRP A 201 6.82 27.00 -20.15
CA TRP A 201 8.05 27.73 -19.92
C TRP A 201 7.87 29.19 -20.28
N THR A 202 8.20 30.09 -19.35
CA THR A 202 7.97 31.52 -19.50
C THR A 202 9.12 32.33 -18.92
N VAL A 203 9.11 33.62 -19.23
CA VAL A 203 9.86 34.65 -18.53
C VAL A 203 8.93 35.80 -18.16
N ASN A 204 9.47 36.80 -17.44
CA ASN A 204 8.77 38.02 -17.06
C ASN A 204 7.45 37.72 -16.30
N ASN A 205 7.55 36.94 -15.21
CA ASN A 205 6.43 36.54 -14.37
C ASN A 205 5.25 35.92 -15.13
N GLY A 206 5.57 35.02 -16.07
CA GLY A 206 4.58 34.34 -16.90
C GLY A 206 4.07 35.11 -18.10
N ALA A 207 4.51 36.35 -18.34
CA ALA A 207 3.98 37.20 -19.40
C ALA A 207 4.45 36.81 -20.80
N THR A 208 5.63 36.18 -20.92
CA THR A 208 6.20 35.81 -22.23
C THR A 208 6.54 34.33 -22.25
N THR A 209 5.96 33.59 -23.21
CA THR A 209 6.25 32.16 -23.41
C THR A 209 7.58 31.98 -24.13
N ILE A 210 8.42 31.07 -23.63
CA ILE A 210 9.63 30.64 -24.31
C ILE A 210 9.25 29.58 -25.34
N ASN A 211 9.61 29.80 -26.60
CA ASN A 211 9.43 28.81 -27.66
C ASN A 211 10.72 27.99 -27.84
N TRP A 212 10.66 26.71 -27.47
CA TRP A 212 11.79 25.78 -27.54
C TRP A 212 11.95 25.10 -28.91
N GLY A 213 11.08 25.40 -29.88
CA GLY A 213 11.06 24.78 -31.20
C GLY A 213 9.98 23.70 -31.35
N SER A 214 9.47 23.56 -32.57
CA SER A 214 8.47 22.53 -32.90
C SER A 214 9.09 21.13 -32.74
N GLY A 215 8.36 20.22 -32.09
CA GLY A 215 8.85 18.86 -31.80
C GLY A 215 9.76 18.75 -30.58
N SER A 216 9.94 19.81 -29.80
CA SER A 216 10.63 19.72 -28.50
C SER A 216 9.92 18.72 -27.58
N ILE A 217 10.69 17.91 -26.87
CA ILE A 217 10.15 17.09 -25.79
C ILE A 217 9.95 18.02 -24.60
N ASN A 218 8.70 18.17 -24.15
CA ASN A 218 8.37 19.01 -23.01
C ASN A 218 7.21 18.35 -22.25
N TYR A 219 7.54 17.62 -21.19
CA TYR A 219 6.55 16.96 -20.36
C TYR A 219 6.94 17.06 -18.89
N GLY A 220 5.92 17.17 -18.05
CA GLY A 220 6.03 17.03 -16.62
C GLY A 220 5.24 15.81 -16.16
N ARG A 221 5.77 15.09 -15.19
CA ARG A 221 5.14 13.94 -14.52
C ARG A 221 5.04 14.25 -13.04
N TYR A 222 3.91 13.93 -12.41
CA TYR A 222 3.69 14.25 -11.02
C TYR A 222 2.78 13.26 -10.30
N GLN A 223 2.94 13.21 -8.99
CA GLN A 223 2.06 12.53 -8.05
C GLN A 223 1.69 13.52 -6.94
N ALA A 224 0.48 13.44 -6.40
CA ALA A 224 0.05 14.31 -5.31
C ALA A 224 -0.60 13.49 -4.21
N ILE A 225 -0.05 13.51 -3.01
CA ILE A 225 -0.59 12.77 -1.86
C ILE A 225 -0.74 13.73 -0.68
N GLY A 226 -1.98 13.89 -0.20
CA GLY A 226 -2.30 14.88 0.82
C GLY A 226 -1.99 16.30 0.33
N LYS A 227 -1.05 16.99 1.00
CA LYS A 227 -0.58 18.34 0.61
C LYS A 227 0.78 18.35 -0.09
N ARG A 228 1.39 17.20 -0.36
CA ARG A 228 2.71 17.09 -1.01
C ARG A 228 2.52 16.73 -2.48
N VAL A 229 3.25 17.42 -3.36
CA VAL A 229 3.33 17.10 -4.79
C VAL A 229 4.77 16.82 -5.15
N ASP A 230 5.04 15.62 -5.64
CA ASP A 230 6.30 15.21 -6.27
C ASP A 230 6.19 15.43 -7.77
N VAL A 231 7.16 16.12 -8.36
CA VAL A 231 7.14 16.56 -9.75
C VAL A 231 8.52 16.41 -10.39
N THR A 232 8.50 15.84 -11.59
CA THR A 232 9.60 15.83 -12.55
C THR A 232 9.18 16.62 -13.77
N ILE A 233 10.04 17.51 -14.26
CA ILE A 233 9.87 18.23 -15.52
C ILE A 233 11.05 17.87 -16.40
N HIS A 234 10.79 17.55 -17.67
CA HIS A 234 11.81 17.26 -18.66
C HIS A 234 11.59 18.12 -19.89
N LEU A 235 12.65 18.80 -20.30
CA LEU A 235 12.73 19.59 -21.53
C LEU A 235 13.92 19.14 -22.36
N GLN A 236 13.68 18.82 -23.62
CA GLN A 236 14.69 18.67 -24.67
C GLN A 236 14.29 19.55 -25.87
N PRO A 237 14.91 20.73 -26.03
CA PRO A 237 14.59 21.65 -27.11
C PRO A 237 14.98 21.11 -28.48
N THR A 238 14.26 21.54 -29.52
CA THR A 238 14.64 21.35 -30.93
C THR A 238 15.05 22.65 -31.63
N GLY A 239 14.80 23.78 -30.99
CA GLY A 239 15.10 25.13 -31.45
C GLY A 239 15.88 25.94 -30.41
N ASN A 240 16.41 27.08 -30.84
CA ASN A 240 17.15 28.00 -29.98
C ASN A 240 16.26 29.23 -29.69
N PRO A 241 15.78 29.41 -28.45
CA PRO A 241 14.96 30.57 -28.11
C PRO A 241 15.77 31.88 -28.14
N PRO A 242 15.11 33.04 -28.29
CA PRO A 242 15.75 34.33 -28.10
C PRO A 242 16.42 34.46 -26.73
N ALA A 243 17.41 35.34 -26.63
CA ALA A 243 17.98 35.74 -25.34
C ALA A 243 16.94 36.57 -24.58
N TYR A 244 16.52 36.08 -23.41
CA TYR A 244 15.69 36.84 -22.47
C TYR A 244 16.55 37.30 -21.30
N THR A 245 16.28 38.52 -20.82
CA THR A 245 16.95 39.10 -19.64
C THR A 245 16.31 38.69 -18.32
N ASP A 246 15.06 38.20 -18.38
CA ASP A 246 14.30 37.75 -17.24
C ASP A 246 14.57 36.26 -16.93
N PRO A 247 14.53 35.85 -15.65
CA PRO A 247 14.70 34.46 -15.25
C PRO A 247 13.73 33.51 -15.93
N ILE A 248 14.20 32.29 -16.24
CA ILE A 248 13.33 31.21 -16.68
C ILE A 248 12.38 30.81 -15.55
N GLU A 249 11.12 30.66 -15.91
CA GLU A 249 10.04 30.19 -15.07
C GLU A 249 9.37 28.99 -15.74
N VAL A 250 8.83 28.07 -14.95
CA VAL A 250 8.09 26.92 -15.48
C VAL A 250 6.85 26.64 -14.63
N SER A 251 5.71 26.40 -15.27
CA SER A 251 4.46 26.10 -14.56
C SER A 251 4.55 24.82 -13.73
N LEU A 252 3.93 24.84 -12.55
CA LEU A 252 3.60 23.66 -11.77
C LEU A 252 2.38 22.93 -12.37
N PRO A 253 2.11 21.67 -11.97
CA PRO A 253 0.90 20.96 -12.37
C PRO A 253 -0.40 21.78 -12.21
N PRO A 254 -1.30 21.78 -13.21
CA PRO A 254 -2.56 22.53 -13.14
C PRO A 254 -3.44 22.12 -11.95
N GLY A 255 -4.08 23.10 -11.31
CA GLY A 255 -4.96 22.87 -10.16
C GLY A 255 -4.24 22.53 -8.85
N LEU A 256 -2.91 22.51 -8.85
CA LEU A 256 -2.07 22.18 -7.69
C LEU A 256 -1.15 23.36 -7.32
N PRO A 257 -1.69 24.53 -6.93
CA PRO A 257 -0.89 25.69 -6.57
C PRO A 257 -0.13 25.44 -5.27
N THR A 258 1.08 25.99 -5.17
CA THR A 258 1.86 25.94 -3.95
C THR A 258 1.28 26.82 -2.84
N THR A 259 1.61 26.49 -1.59
CA THR A 259 1.29 27.32 -0.42
C THR A 259 1.94 28.70 -0.49
N ALA A 260 1.25 29.71 0.04
CA ALA A 260 1.81 31.06 0.23
C ALA A 260 2.77 31.15 1.43
N ALA A 261 2.82 30.12 2.29
CA ALA A 261 3.50 30.19 3.58
C ALA A 261 5.03 30.03 3.50
N HIS A 262 5.54 29.26 2.53
CA HIS A 262 6.97 28.99 2.42
C HIS A 262 7.39 28.64 0.99
N ARG A 263 8.68 28.80 0.72
CA ARG A 263 9.30 28.42 -0.55
C ARG A 263 9.54 26.91 -0.59
N SER A 264 9.41 26.31 -1.76
CA SER A 264 9.84 24.94 -2.02
C SER A 264 11.09 24.95 -2.90
N LEU A 265 12.05 24.07 -2.59
CA LEU A 265 13.28 23.91 -3.33
C LEU A 265 13.27 22.56 -4.06
N LEU A 266 13.48 22.61 -5.36
CA LEU A 266 13.68 21.49 -6.26
C LEU A 266 15.12 21.58 -6.81
N VAL A 267 15.56 20.54 -7.51
CA VAL A 267 16.86 20.53 -8.17
C VAL A 267 16.64 20.56 -9.66
N TRP A 268 17.35 21.44 -10.37
CA TRP A 268 17.43 21.37 -11.83
C TRP A 268 18.78 20.82 -12.25
N LYS A 269 18.79 20.13 -13.40
CA LYS A 269 20.00 19.61 -14.05
C LYS A 269 19.95 19.93 -15.52
N PHE A 270 21.05 20.46 -16.02
CA PHE A 270 21.28 20.71 -17.43
C PHE A 270 22.39 19.77 -17.92
N THR A 271 22.18 19.12 -19.06
CA THR A 271 23.18 18.27 -19.72
C THR A 271 23.17 18.55 -21.21
N SER A 272 24.36 18.78 -21.76
CA SER A 272 24.63 18.95 -23.19
C SER A 272 25.82 18.08 -23.61
N GLU A 273 26.15 18.07 -24.90
CA GLU A 273 27.40 17.48 -25.40
C GLU A 273 28.65 18.19 -24.84
N ASP A 274 28.52 19.49 -24.55
CA ASP A 274 29.61 20.36 -24.08
C ASP A 274 29.83 20.30 -22.55
N GLY A 275 28.89 19.72 -21.78
CA GLY A 275 29.03 19.60 -20.34
C GLY A 275 27.72 19.44 -19.57
N SER A 276 27.79 19.62 -18.26
CA SER A 276 26.61 19.57 -17.39
C SER A 276 26.68 20.60 -16.28
N ALA A 277 25.51 21.01 -15.81
CA ALA A 277 25.34 21.94 -14.70
C ALA A 277 24.11 21.56 -13.87
N SER A 278 24.07 22.03 -12.62
CA SER A 278 22.91 21.81 -11.75
C SER A 278 22.75 22.96 -10.76
N GLY A 279 21.55 23.11 -10.24
CA GLY A 279 21.27 24.12 -9.24
C GLY A 279 19.91 23.97 -8.58
N GLY A 280 19.51 24.99 -7.82
CA GLY A 280 18.22 25.03 -7.14
C GLY A 280 17.13 25.60 -8.03
N ALA A 281 16.00 24.92 -8.16
CA ALA A 281 14.78 25.45 -8.75
C ALA A 281 13.83 25.84 -7.61
N VAL A 282 13.49 27.12 -7.51
CA VAL A 282 12.82 27.66 -6.33
C VAL A 282 11.42 28.14 -6.70
N VAL A 283 10.44 27.64 -5.96
CA VAL A 283 9.09 28.19 -5.96
C VAL A 283 9.08 29.41 -5.04
N TYR A 284 8.71 30.58 -5.58
CA TYR A 284 8.57 31.83 -4.84
C TYR A 284 7.08 32.23 -4.78
N PRO A 285 6.35 31.91 -3.70
CA PRO A 285 4.92 32.18 -3.63
C PRO A 285 4.56 33.66 -3.72
N THR A 286 5.50 34.56 -3.37
CA THR A 286 5.35 36.02 -3.53
C THR A 286 5.42 36.49 -4.99
N ILE A 287 5.91 35.66 -5.90
CA ILE A 287 5.99 35.93 -7.35
C ILE A 287 4.88 35.15 -8.06
N SER A 288 4.80 33.85 -7.79
CA SER A 288 3.78 32.97 -8.35
C SER A 288 3.54 31.77 -7.43
N THR A 289 2.27 31.41 -7.27
CA THR A 289 1.87 30.15 -6.61
C THR A 289 1.72 29.00 -7.59
N THR A 290 1.84 29.24 -8.89
CA THR A 290 1.58 28.26 -9.96
C THR A 290 2.81 27.95 -10.80
N ARG A 291 3.99 28.47 -10.42
CA ARG A 291 5.24 28.32 -11.17
C ARG A 291 6.43 28.10 -10.24
N ILE A 292 7.40 27.32 -10.72
CA ILE A 292 8.78 27.44 -10.27
C ILE A 292 9.29 28.76 -10.82
N ALA A 293 9.55 29.71 -9.93
CA ALA A 293 9.75 31.10 -10.31
C ALA A 293 11.21 31.41 -10.63
N ARG A 294 12.18 30.64 -10.14
CA ARG A 294 13.59 30.83 -10.52
C ARG A 294 14.31 29.50 -10.63
N LEU A 295 15.14 29.34 -11.65
CA LEU A 295 16.23 28.36 -11.68
C LEU A 295 17.51 29.10 -11.34
N GLN A 296 18.24 28.62 -10.34
CA GLN A 296 19.41 29.31 -9.77
C GLN A 296 20.61 28.39 -9.67
N TYR A 297 21.81 28.91 -9.93
CA TYR A 297 23.08 28.21 -9.75
C TYR A 297 24.04 29.05 -8.90
N PRO A 298 24.93 28.39 -8.14
CA PRO A 298 25.98 29.09 -7.40
C PRO A 298 27.03 29.65 -8.35
N VAL A 299 27.52 30.84 -8.04
CA VAL A 299 28.65 31.50 -8.72
C VAL A 299 29.60 32.11 -7.69
N SER A 300 30.77 32.56 -8.14
CA SER A 300 31.59 33.50 -7.37
C SER A 300 31.26 34.92 -7.80
N ASN A 301 31.17 35.86 -6.86
CA ASN A 301 30.94 37.28 -7.17
C ASN A 301 32.17 38.01 -7.77
N GLY A 302 33.26 37.29 -8.06
CA GLY A 302 34.46 37.82 -8.69
C GLY A 302 35.63 36.84 -8.68
N ASN A 303 36.79 37.31 -9.16
CA ASN A 303 38.01 36.51 -9.27
C ASN A 303 39.09 36.94 -8.25
N THR A 304 38.73 37.69 -7.22
CA THR A 304 39.66 38.17 -6.19
C THR A 304 39.71 37.22 -4.99
N PRO A 305 40.78 37.25 -4.18
CA PRO A 305 40.84 36.50 -2.91
C PRO A 305 39.74 36.88 -1.90
N THR A 306 39.08 38.03 -2.10
CA THR A 306 37.97 38.52 -1.29
C THR A 306 36.59 38.16 -1.87
N ALA A 307 36.55 37.47 -3.00
CA ALA A 307 35.32 37.04 -3.63
C ALA A 307 34.54 36.09 -2.72
N ARG A 308 33.22 36.21 -2.75
CA ARG A 308 32.28 35.45 -1.93
C ARG A 308 31.37 34.63 -2.85
N PRO A 309 30.85 33.48 -2.36
CA PRO A 309 29.78 32.77 -3.04
C PRO A 309 28.57 33.69 -3.26
N ASP A 310 27.97 33.60 -4.43
CA ASP A 310 26.76 34.30 -4.83
C ASP A 310 25.86 33.36 -5.65
N VAL A 311 24.66 33.81 -5.99
CA VAL A 311 23.67 33.02 -6.72
C VAL A 311 23.13 33.83 -7.88
N GLN A 312 23.10 33.21 -9.06
CA GLN A 312 22.53 33.82 -10.27
C GLN A 312 21.37 33.00 -10.82
N ASN A 313 20.47 33.68 -11.53
CA ASN A 313 19.37 33.02 -12.21
C ASN A 313 19.85 32.47 -13.56
N LEU A 314 19.41 31.27 -13.90
CA LEU A 314 19.52 30.68 -15.23
C LEU A 314 18.58 31.42 -16.18
N LEU A 315 19.15 31.94 -17.27
CA LEU A 315 18.43 32.57 -18.37
C LEU A 315 18.49 31.64 -19.58
N THR A 316 17.73 31.94 -20.65
CA THR A 316 17.72 31.08 -21.85
C THR A 316 19.10 30.95 -22.51
N ASN A 317 19.90 32.02 -22.44
CA ASN A 317 21.21 32.12 -23.07
C ASN A 317 22.34 32.54 -22.10
N PHE A 318 22.16 32.32 -20.79
CA PHE A 318 23.19 32.63 -19.79
C PHE A 318 23.05 31.73 -18.56
N PRO A 319 24.15 31.13 -18.04
CA PRO A 319 25.55 31.37 -18.41
C PRO A 319 25.98 30.61 -19.68
N TYR A 320 25.17 29.68 -20.14
CA TYR A 320 25.32 28.95 -21.39
C TYR A 320 24.01 29.03 -22.19
N ASN A 321 24.11 28.81 -23.50
CA ASN A 321 22.95 28.77 -24.39
C ASN A 321 22.29 27.41 -24.29
N ILE A 322 20.99 27.37 -24.04
CA ILE A 322 20.18 26.15 -24.11
C ILE A 322 19.78 25.94 -25.57
N ARG A 323 20.30 24.88 -26.20
CA ARG A 323 20.23 24.63 -27.65
C ARG A 323 19.46 23.35 -27.97
N SER A 324 19.29 23.11 -29.26
CA SER A 324 18.73 21.87 -29.78
C SER A 324 19.55 20.66 -29.33
N GLY A 325 18.89 19.65 -28.78
CA GLY A 325 19.54 18.43 -28.28
C GLY A 325 19.95 18.47 -26.80
N ASP A 326 20.04 19.65 -26.19
CA ASP A 326 20.32 19.78 -24.76
C ASP A 326 19.14 19.28 -23.91
N VAL A 327 19.40 18.88 -22.67
CA VAL A 327 18.38 18.41 -21.74
C VAL A 327 18.39 19.24 -20.48
N LEU A 328 17.23 19.75 -20.09
CA LEU A 328 16.98 20.40 -18.81
C LEU A 328 15.92 19.61 -18.05
N THR A 329 16.29 19.04 -16.91
CA THR A 329 15.35 18.38 -15.99
C THR A 329 15.20 19.17 -14.70
N ILE A 330 14.03 19.06 -14.07
CA ILE A 330 13.77 19.57 -12.73
C ILE A 330 13.07 18.47 -11.94
N ASP A 331 13.58 18.16 -10.76
CA ASP A 331 13.08 17.09 -9.91
C ASP A 331 12.96 17.57 -8.46
N GLY A 332 11.86 17.22 -7.82
CA GLY A 332 11.67 17.47 -6.39
C GLY A 332 10.20 17.54 -6.01
N SER A 333 9.92 18.21 -4.90
CA SER A 333 8.55 18.35 -4.43
C SER A 333 8.24 19.66 -3.72
N TYR A 334 6.97 20.02 -3.76
CA TYR A 334 6.44 21.23 -3.15
C TYR A 334 5.16 20.95 -2.34
N TRP A 335 4.77 21.93 -1.53
CA TRP A 335 3.55 21.85 -0.71
C TRP A 335 2.41 22.67 -1.31
N LEU A 336 1.21 22.11 -1.30
CA LEU A 336 -0.05 22.75 -1.70
C LEU A 336 -0.54 23.75 -0.64
N ALA A 337 -1.40 24.69 -1.08
CA ALA A 337 -2.11 25.63 -0.21
C ALA A 337 -2.93 24.95 0.90
#